data_AF-A0A536S234-F1
#
_entry.id   AF-A0A536S234-F1
#
_cell.length_a   1.000
_cell.length_b   1.000
_cell.length_c   1.000
_cell.angle_alpha   90.00
_cell.angle_beta   90.00
_cell.angle_gamma   90.00
#
_symmetry.space_group_name_H-M   'P 1'
#
loop_
_entity.id
_entity.type
_entity.pdbx_description
1 polymer ?
#
loop_
_entity_poly.entity_id
_entity_poly.type
_entity_poly.pdbx_seq_one_letter_code
_entity_poly.pdbx_strand_id
1 'polypeptide(L)'
;MTAPSDVDRDTLVHVAASASGRAVDDVSDTTVTPLGYVANNPTSEGVYLVRTMARSGNVKHPVAVVLKVCRAWPAADREPIAHELRERLLDVFRFEREAELYASGILEALPPGLAAPACFGIDRDEGRAALWLEYVEEERGDRWDLARFALAARHLGRFNGEYLARKPLPTYPWLSRDAVATWSASWIRRVPQLLEDEAVWSHPMVRESFPAASRETFRRLLSSRERWIAAMDRLPQTLSHLDAFRANLLSRHRAGTTETVAVDWSFFGIAAFGAEIAQLVMATLFYHGEPLEPTELAAASLDGYAAGLADAGYHVDQAALERAYAVNAIVRWALLLHPLAAVTRPEEMARRAASQRRPFEEIIALIARRTRYLFPLVTACEPLSVGRWTKSAHSPG
;
A
#
# COMPACT_ATOMS: atom_id res chain seq x y z
N MET A 1 -1.23 -21.27 16.76
CA MET A 1 -0.93 -20.06 17.54
C MET A 1 -2.25 -19.40 17.86
N THR A 2 -2.55 -19.30 19.14
CA THR A 2 -3.81 -18.83 19.72
C THR A 2 -4.10 -17.40 19.29
N ALA A 3 -5.36 -17.10 18.96
CA ALA A 3 -5.85 -15.73 18.95
C ALA A 3 -5.48 -15.03 20.28
N PRO A 4 -5.43 -13.70 20.37
CA PRO A 4 -5.38 -13.04 21.68
C PRO A 4 -6.72 -13.31 22.38
N SER A 5 -6.85 -14.48 23.00
CA SER A 5 -8.04 -14.93 23.72
C SER A 5 -8.18 -14.21 25.07
N ASP A 6 -7.08 -13.65 25.57
CA ASP A 6 -7.02 -12.90 26.82
C ASP A 6 -6.52 -11.48 26.54
N VAL A 7 -7.39 -10.68 25.93
CA VAL A 7 -7.22 -9.21 26.02
C VAL A 7 -7.42 -8.83 27.48
N ASP A 8 -6.43 -8.17 28.07
CA ASP A 8 -6.51 -7.68 29.44
C ASP A 8 -7.76 -6.81 29.65
N ARG A 9 -8.48 -7.05 30.75
CA ARG A 9 -9.77 -6.39 31.03
C ARG A 9 -9.59 -4.89 31.25
N ASP A 10 -8.54 -4.48 31.96
CA ASP A 10 -8.30 -3.08 32.29
C ASP A 10 -7.92 -2.30 31.03
N THR A 11 -7.08 -2.88 30.17
CA THR A 11 -6.81 -2.35 28.82
C THR A 11 -8.11 -2.19 28.02
N LEU A 12 -8.97 -3.20 28.01
CA LEU A 12 -10.21 -3.15 27.24
C LEU A 12 -11.22 -2.12 27.80
N VAL A 13 -11.27 -1.92 29.11
CA VAL A 13 -12.06 -0.83 29.73
C VAL A 13 -11.55 0.53 29.27
N HIS A 14 -10.22 0.74 29.28
CA HIS A 14 -9.62 1.99 28.81
C HIS A 14 -9.91 2.24 27.32
N VAL A 15 -9.67 1.24 26.48
CA VAL A 15 -9.92 1.31 25.04
C VAL A 15 -11.41 1.55 24.76
N ALA A 16 -12.31 0.88 25.47
CA ALA A 16 -13.74 1.07 25.31
C ALA A 16 -14.21 2.46 25.75
N ALA A 17 -13.62 3.01 26.81
CA ALA A 17 -13.89 4.37 27.24
C ALA A 17 -13.48 5.39 26.16
N SER A 18 -12.27 5.25 25.63
CA SER A 18 -11.75 6.09 24.56
C SER A 18 -12.58 5.97 23.28
N ALA A 19 -12.94 4.76 22.87
CA ALA A 19 -13.73 4.51 21.66
C ALA A 19 -15.18 5.03 21.75
N SER A 20 -15.81 4.91 22.92
CA SER A 20 -17.19 5.37 23.13
C SER A 20 -17.31 6.86 23.47
N GLY A 21 -16.20 7.51 23.84
CA GLY A 21 -16.18 8.89 24.35
C GLY A 21 -16.89 9.04 25.70
N ARG A 22 -16.96 7.96 26.49
CA ARG A 22 -17.67 7.90 27.78
C ARG A 22 -16.83 7.16 28.80
N ALA A 23 -17.01 7.46 30.09
CA ALA A 23 -16.42 6.64 31.15
C ALA A 23 -16.99 5.21 31.09
N VAL A 24 -16.13 4.20 31.15
CA VAL A 24 -16.52 2.79 31.19
C VAL A 24 -16.02 2.22 32.51
N ASP A 25 -16.93 1.61 33.27
CA ASP A 25 -16.63 0.98 34.55
C ASP A 25 -16.22 -0.49 34.36
N ASP A 26 -16.76 -1.14 33.33
CA ASP A 26 -16.59 -2.56 33.10
C ASP A 26 -16.95 -2.98 31.66
N VAL A 27 -16.47 -4.15 31.26
CA VAL A 27 -16.70 -4.78 29.96
C VAL A 27 -17.15 -6.24 30.13
N SER A 28 -18.10 -6.68 29.31
CA SER A 28 -18.59 -8.08 29.27
C SER A 28 -18.77 -8.57 27.83
N ASP A 29 -19.01 -9.87 27.65
CA ASP A 29 -19.38 -10.46 26.36
C ASP A 29 -18.36 -10.18 25.24
N THR A 30 -17.07 -10.20 25.59
CA THR A 30 -15.98 -9.90 24.66
C THR A 30 -15.79 -11.03 23.67
N THR A 31 -15.70 -10.67 22.38
CA THR A 31 -15.34 -11.58 21.29
C THR A 31 -14.16 -10.98 20.53
N VAL A 32 -13.22 -11.85 20.16
CA VAL A 32 -12.04 -11.49 19.37
C VAL A 32 -12.03 -12.38 18.14
N THR A 33 -12.23 -11.79 16.97
CA THR A 33 -12.25 -12.54 15.70
C THR A 33 -11.16 -12.02 14.76
N PRO A 34 -10.40 -12.89 14.08
CA PRO A 34 -9.48 -12.43 13.05
C PRO A 34 -10.25 -11.68 11.96
N LEU A 35 -9.83 -10.45 11.64
CA LEU A 35 -10.26 -9.79 10.41
C LEU A 35 -9.55 -10.50 9.27
N GLY A 36 -10.31 -11.05 8.32
CA GLY A 36 -9.80 -11.90 7.25
C GLY A 36 -8.64 -11.26 6.50
N TYR A 37 -7.43 -11.61 6.91
CA TYR A 37 -6.17 -11.08 6.39
C TYR A 37 -5.31 -12.26 5.98
N VAL A 38 -4.76 -12.20 4.76
CA VAL A 38 -3.66 -13.09 4.38
C VAL A 38 -2.39 -12.31 4.69
N ALA A 39 -1.65 -12.76 5.72
CA ALA A 39 -0.41 -12.13 6.10
C ALA A 39 0.65 -12.30 5.01
N ASN A 40 0.80 -11.26 4.18
CA ASN A 40 1.84 -11.14 3.16
C ASN A 40 2.99 -10.22 3.61
N ASN A 41 2.90 -9.65 4.82
CA ASN A 41 3.96 -8.86 5.46
C ASN A 41 4.61 -9.68 6.59
N PRO A 42 5.94 -9.88 6.63
CA PRO A 42 6.62 -10.62 7.70
C PRO A 42 6.47 -10.03 9.10
N THR A 43 6.11 -8.75 9.22
CA THR A 43 5.95 -8.07 10.52
C THR A 43 4.53 -8.02 11.03
N SER A 44 3.53 -8.48 10.28
CA SER A 44 2.15 -8.55 10.75
C SER A 44 1.93 -9.87 11.48
N GLU A 45 1.67 -9.82 12.79
CA GLU A 45 1.30 -11.01 13.57
C GLU A 45 -0.18 -11.33 13.42
N GLY A 46 -1.04 -10.30 13.44
CA GLY A 46 -2.47 -10.47 13.24
C GLY A 46 -3.25 -9.17 13.30
N VAL A 47 -4.45 -9.19 12.73
CA VAL A 47 -5.43 -8.11 12.82
C VAL A 47 -6.74 -8.72 13.29
N TYR A 48 -7.31 -8.18 14.35
CA TYR A 48 -8.48 -8.73 15.03
C TYR A 48 -9.54 -7.67 15.22
N LEU A 49 -10.80 -8.06 15.06
CA LEU A 49 -11.95 -7.28 15.48
C LEU A 49 -12.34 -7.70 16.88
N VAL A 50 -12.23 -6.76 17.82
CA VAL A 50 -12.64 -6.95 19.21
C VAL A 50 -13.99 -6.28 19.39
N ARG A 51 -15.00 -7.07 19.76
CA ARG A 51 -16.33 -6.57 20.14
C ARG A 51 -16.57 -6.86 21.61
N THR A 52 -17.09 -5.90 22.34
CA THR A 52 -17.42 -6.04 23.76
C THR A 52 -18.65 -5.23 24.13
N MET A 53 -19.28 -5.58 25.25
CA MET A 53 -20.38 -4.82 25.85
C MET A 53 -19.82 -3.98 27.00
N ALA A 54 -19.66 -2.68 26.77
CA ALA A 54 -19.17 -1.74 27.77
C ALA A 54 -20.30 -1.28 28.70
N ARG A 55 -19.99 -1.06 29.98
CA ARG A 55 -20.92 -0.55 31.00
C ARG A 55 -20.45 0.81 31.51
N SER A 56 -21.33 1.81 31.39
CA SER A 56 -21.15 3.17 31.93
C SER A 56 -22.26 3.44 32.94
N GLY A 57 -21.96 3.31 34.24
CA GLY A 57 -22.97 3.28 35.29
C GLY A 57 -23.95 2.13 35.08
N ASN A 58 -25.22 2.49 34.83
CA ASN A 58 -26.32 1.54 34.58
C ASN A 58 -26.57 1.26 33.09
N VAL A 59 -25.82 1.88 32.16
CA VAL A 59 -26.03 1.74 30.72
C VAL A 59 -25.02 0.76 30.14
N LYS A 60 -25.51 -0.30 29.49
CA LYS A 60 -24.71 -1.17 28.63
C LYS A 60 -24.78 -0.71 27.19
N HIS A 61 -23.66 -0.72 26.48
CA HIS A 61 -23.59 -0.34 25.07
C HIS A 61 -22.47 -1.10 24.33
N PRO A 62 -22.68 -1.44 23.04
CA PRO A 62 -21.69 -2.18 22.28
C PRO A 62 -20.52 -1.28 21.89
N VAL A 63 -19.31 -1.86 21.90
CA VAL A 63 -18.08 -1.24 21.40
C VAL A 63 -17.40 -2.21 20.44
N ALA A 64 -16.88 -1.68 19.33
CA ALA A 64 -16.09 -2.42 18.35
C ALA A 64 -14.79 -1.67 18.05
N VAL A 65 -13.65 -2.36 18.15
CA VAL A 65 -12.32 -1.81 17.87
C VAL A 65 -11.48 -2.82 17.11
N VAL A 66 -10.46 -2.35 16.40
CA VAL A 66 -9.47 -3.19 15.73
C VAL A 66 -8.24 -3.29 16.62
N LEU A 67 -7.79 -4.52 16.88
CA LEU A 67 -6.49 -4.82 17.47
C LEU A 67 -5.55 -5.27 16.35
N LYS A 68 -4.56 -4.44 16.01
CA LYS A 68 -3.49 -4.80 15.09
C LYS A 68 -2.22 -5.12 15.86
N VAL A 69 -1.67 -6.31 15.65
CA VAL A 69 -0.45 -6.77 16.29
C VAL A 69 0.66 -6.88 15.25
N CYS A 70 1.72 -6.12 15.46
CA CYS A 70 2.95 -6.11 14.69
C CYS A 70 4.08 -6.74 15.50
N ARG A 71 5.01 -7.40 14.82
CA ARG A 71 6.18 -8.06 15.42
C ARG A 71 7.43 -7.80 14.59
N ALA A 72 8.58 -7.87 15.22
CA ALA A 72 9.87 -7.89 14.53
C ALA A 72 9.90 -9.03 13.51
N TRP A 73 10.43 -8.74 12.32
CA TRP A 73 10.64 -9.76 11.30
C TRP A 73 11.52 -10.88 11.89
N PRO A 74 11.12 -12.17 11.88
CA PRO A 74 11.95 -13.22 12.48
C PRO A 74 13.35 -13.34 11.86
N ALA A 75 14.36 -13.66 12.66
CA ALA A 75 15.76 -13.79 12.19
C ALA A 75 15.93 -14.95 11.18
N ALA A 76 15.27 -16.08 11.43
CA ALA A 76 15.32 -17.26 10.56
C ALA A 76 14.81 -16.96 9.13
N ASP A 77 13.80 -16.10 9.00
CA ASP A 77 13.24 -15.72 7.68
C ASP A 77 14.18 -14.80 6.88
N ARG A 78 15.15 -14.18 7.55
CA ARG A 78 16.09 -13.21 6.97
C ARG A 78 17.43 -13.84 6.60
N GLU A 79 17.79 -14.95 7.23
CA GLU A 79 19.07 -15.63 7.06
C GLU A 79 19.43 -15.94 5.58
N PRO A 80 18.50 -16.37 4.71
CA PRO A 80 18.80 -16.63 3.29
C PRO A 80 18.96 -15.37 2.42
N ILE A 81 18.73 -14.18 2.97
CA ILE A 81 18.81 -12.90 2.25
C ILE A 81 20.23 -12.34 2.36
N ALA A 82 20.80 -11.93 1.23
CA ALA A 82 22.11 -11.29 1.16
C ALA A 82 22.19 -10.08 2.10
N HIS A 83 23.34 -9.89 2.74
CA HIS A 83 23.54 -8.90 3.80
C HIS A 83 23.17 -7.47 3.35
N GLU A 84 23.61 -7.08 2.16
CA GLU A 84 23.43 -5.74 1.60
C GLU A 84 21.95 -5.40 1.35
N LEU A 85 21.14 -6.41 1.03
CA LEU A 85 19.70 -6.25 0.84
C LEU A 85 18.95 -6.34 2.18
N ARG A 86 19.49 -7.09 3.15
CA ARG A 86 18.87 -7.32 4.45
C ARG A 86 18.64 -6.01 5.19
N GLU A 87 19.65 -5.14 5.31
CA GLU A 87 19.50 -3.86 6.02
C GLU A 87 18.39 -2.98 5.42
N ARG A 88 18.34 -2.88 4.09
CA ARG A 88 17.30 -2.09 3.41
C ARG A 88 15.91 -2.69 3.62
N LEU A 89 15.80 -4.01 3.61
CA LEU A 89 14.53 -4.68 3.88
C LEU A 89 14.12 -4.60 5.36
N LEU A 90 15.06 -4.53 6.30
CA LEU A 90 14.75 -4.29 7.71
C LEU A 90 14.11 -2.91 7.92
N ASP A 91 14.57 -1.89 7.19
CA ASP A 91 13.87 -0.62 7.18
C ASP A 91 12.49 -0.77 6.55
N VAL A 92 12.37 -1.29 5.33
CA VAL A 92 11.06 -1.43 4.66
C VAL A 92 10.05 -2.18 5.54
N PHE A 93 10.47 -3.28 6.17
CA PHE A 93 9.68 -4.08 7.11
C PHE A 93 9.97 -3.74 8.57
N ARG A 94 10.01 -2.44 8.91
CA ARG A 94 10.10 -1.96 10.29
C ARG A 94 8.74 -2.06 10.96
N PHE A 95 8.62 -2.92 11.97
CA PHE A 95 7.34 -3.25 12.60
C PHE A 95 6.78 -2.14 13.48
N GLU A 96 7.63 -1.28 14.03
CA GLU A 96 7.24 -0.18 14.91
C GLU A 96 6.66 1.01 14.15
N ARG A 97 6.87 1.09 12.83
CA ARG A 97 6.62 2.30 12.04
C ARG A 97 5.20 2.85 12.21
N GLU A 98 4.20 1.98 12.15
CA GLU A 98 2.82 2.43 12.28
C GLU A 98 2.52 2.94 13.70
N ALA A 99 3.05 2.27 14.73
CA ALA A 99 2.93 2.73 16.12
C ALA A 99 3.64 4.08 16.35
N GLU A 100 4.81 4.27 15.74
CA GLU A 100 5.51 5.56 15.73
C GLU A 100 4.71 6.65 15.01
N LEU A 101 4.07 6.31 13.89
CA LEU A 101 3.23 7.24 13.14
C LEU A 101 2.02 7.71 13.95
N TYR A 102 1.27 6.78 14.56
CA TYR A 102 0.13 7.15 15.41
C TYR A 102 0.55 8.01 16.61
N ALA A 103 1.73 7.77 17.18
CA ALA A 103 2.26 8.58 18.28
C ALA A 103 2.83 9.95 17.85
N SER A 104 3.08 10.16 16.56
CA SER A 104 3.78 11.37 16.06
C SER A 104 2.89 12.61 15.90
N GLY A 105 1.57 12.46 15.90
CA GLY A 105 0.62 13.53 15.59
C GLY A 105 0.48 13.87 14.09
N ILE A 106 1.25 13.23 13.19
CA ILE A 106 1.15 13.48 11.74
C ILE A 106 -0.27 13.17 11.22
N LEU A 107 -0.90 12.11 11.71
CA LEU A 107 -2.22 11.66 11.26
C LEU A 107 -3.36 12.62 11.69
N GLU A 108 -3.15 13.42 12.73
CA GLU A 108 -4.11 14.45 13.18
C GLU A 108 -4.11 15.66 12.24
N ALA A 109 -3.02 15.85 11.49
CA ALA A 109 -2.82 16.96 10.56
C ALA A 109 -3.05 16.57 9.10
N LEU A 110 -3.76 15.46 8.84
CA LEU A 110 -4.16 15.08 7.48
C LEU A 110 -5.09 16.14 6.88
N PRO A 111 -4.99 16.39 5.57
CA PRO A 111 -5.81 17.41 4.93
C PRO A 111 -7.29 16.96 4.87
N PRO A 112 -8.23 17.91 4.68
CA PRO A 112 -9.65 17.60 4.60
C PRO A 112 -9.95 16.46 3.61
N GLY A 113 -10.85 15.55 3.99
CA GLY A 113 -11.27 14.41 3.16
C GLY A 113 -10.36 13.17 3.24
N LEU A 114 -9.13 13.29 3.74
CA LEU A 114 -8.28 12.14 4.08
C LEU A 114 -8.27 11.95 5.59
N ALA A 115 -8.49 10.72 6.05
CA ALA A 115 -8.45 10.39 7.47
C ALA A 115 -7.70 9.08 7.72
N ALA A 116 -7.28 8.87 8.96
CA ALA A 116 -6.86 7.59 9.51
C ALA A 116 -7.86 7.15 10.60
N PRO A 117 -7.94 5.85 10.92
CA PRO A 117 -8.64 5.37 12.11
C PRO A 117 -8.17 6.13 13.36
N ALA A 118 -9.08 6.46 14.27
CA ALA A 118 -8.65 6.93 15.60
C ALA A 118 -7.82 5.84 16.31
N CYS A 119 -6.80 6.25 17.08
CA CYS A 119 -6.02 5.34 17.91
C CYS A 119 -6.43 5.50 19.38
N PHE A 120 -6.81 4.39 20.01
CA PHE A 120 -7.28 4.34 21.40
C PHE A 120 -6.22 3.82 22.38
N GLY A 121 -5.09 3.34 21.87
CA GLY A 121 -4.02 2.81 22.70
C GLY A 121 -2.92 2.16 21.84
N ILE A 122 -1.70 2.21 22.36
CA ILE A 122 -0.53 1.56 21.76
C ILE A 122 0.26 0.87 22.86
N ASP A 123 0.31 -0.46 22.81
CA ASP A 123 1.12 -1.28 23.71
C ASP A 123 2.41 -1.67 22.99
N ARG A 124 3.56 -1.46 23.65
CA ARG A 124 4.89 -1.78 23.10
C ARG A 124 5.60 -2.77 24.00
N ASP A 125 6.24 -3.74 23.37
CA ASP A 125 7.13 -4.71 24.01
C ASP A 125 8.37 -4.93 23.12
N GLU A 126 9.36 -5.65 23.64
CA GLU A 126 10.57 -5.97 22.88
C GLU A 126 10.23 -6.79 21.64
N GLY A 127 10.36 -6.17 20.46
CA GLY A 127 10.05 -6.81 19.19
C GLY A 127 8.56 -6.96 18.88
N ARG A 128 7.66 -6.27 19.60
CA ARG A 128 6.22 -6.32 19.35
C ARG A 128 5.54 -4.97 19.61
N ALA A 129 4.53 -4.65 18.79
CA ALA A 129 3.68 -3.48 18.99
C ALA A 129 2.23 -3.86 18.73
N ALA A 130 1.32 -3.48 19.62
CA ALA A 130 -0.11 -3.65 19.45
C ALA A 130 -0.79 -2.28 19.38
N LEU A 131 -1.65 -2.09 18.38
CA LEU A 131 -2.41 -0.87 18.17
C LEU A 131 -3.89 -1.16 18.34
N TRP A 132 -4.55 -0.37 19.18
CA TRP A 132 -6.00 -0.33 19.33
C TRP A 132 -6.55 0.80 18.47
N LEU A 133 -7.27 0.45 17.41
CA LEU A 133 -7.72 1.37 16.37
C LEU A 133 -9.24 1.39 16.23
N GLU A 134 -9.77 2.49 15.71
CA GLU A 134 -11.17 2.61 15.28
C GLU A 134 -11.53 1.49 14.31
N TYR A 135 -12.65 0.80 14.60
CA TYR A 135 -13.28 -0.06 13.61
C TYR A 135 -14.07 0.80 12.63
N VAL A 136 -13.48 1.01 11.45
CA VAL A 136 -14.11 1.79 10.38
C VAL A 136 -15.07 0.88 9.61
N GLU A 137 -16.36 1.14 9.75
CA GLU A 137 -17.38 0.51 8.91
C GLU A 137 -17.43 1.22 7.55
N GLU A 138 -16.93 0.56 6.51
CA GLU A 138 -17.25 0.96 5.13
C GLU A 138 -18.70 0.55 4.85
N GLU A 139 -19.47 1.46 4.27
CA GLU A 139 -20.83 1.15 3.83
C GLU A 139 -20.81 -0.10 2.94
N ARG A 140 -21.47 -1.18 3.40
CA ARG A 140 -21.37 -2.50 2.79
C ARG A 140 -21.84 -2.46 1.33
N GLY A 141 -20.98 -2.88 0.41
CA GLY A 141 -21.40 -3.35 -0.92
C GLY A 141 -20.88 -2.56 -2.11
N ASP A 142 -20.27 -1.38 -1.89
CA ASP A 142 -19.85 -0.57 -3.03
C ASP A 142 -18.46 -0.99 -3.52
N ARG A 143 -18.48 -1.72 -4.65
CA ARG A 143 -17.40 -1.61 -5.61
C ARG A 143 -17.22 -0.14 -5.93
N TRP A 144 -16.03 0.38 -5.64
CA TRP A 144 -15.72 1.76 -5.99
C TRP A 144 -15.79 1.91 -7.51
N ASP A 145 -16.58 2.87 -7.97
CA ASP A 145 -16.56 3.31 -9.35
C ASP A 145 -15.35 4.23 -9.61
N LEU A 146 -15.16 4.61 -10.87
CA LEU A 146 -14.06 5.49 -11.26
C LEU A 146 -14.13 6.85 -10.54
N ALA A 147 -15.33 7.37 -10.26
CA ALA A 147 -15.52 8.64 -9.57
C ALA A 147 -15.03 8.56 -8.12
N ARG A 148 -15.29 7.44 -7.42
CA ARG A 148 -14.80 7.22 -6.06
C ARG A 148 -13.28 7.09 -6.01
N PHE A 149 -12.67 6.42 -7.00
CA PHE A 149 -11.20 6.37 -7.14
C PHE A 149 -10.60 7.74 -7.44
N ALA A 150 -11.21 8.53 -8.33
CA ALA A 150 -10.78 9.91 -8.59
C ALA A 150 -10.85 10.77 -7.31
N LEU A 151 -11.89 10.61 -6.50
CA LEU A 151 -12.01 11.30 -5.22
C LEU A 151 -10.92 10.89 -4.22
N ALA A 152 -10.64 9.59 -4.09
CA ALA A 152 -9.54 9.11 -3.24
C ALA A 152 -8.19 9.64 -3.72
N ALA A 153 -7.96 9.62 -5.04
CA ALA A 153 -6.77 10.18 -5.65
C ALA A 153 -6.63 11.68 -5.38
N ARG A 154 -7.72 12.44 -5.39
CA ARG A 154 -7.73 13.86 -4.99
C ARG A 154 -7.32 14.07 -3.54
N HIS A 155 -7.84 13.25 -2.62
CA HIS A 155 -7.44 13.32 -1.22
C HIS A 155 -5.95 13.00 -1.01
N LEU A 156 -5.43 11.97 -1.69
CA LEU A 156 -4.01 11.62 -1.66
C LEU A 156 -3.13 12.69 -2.33
N GLY A 157 -3.60 13.27 -3.44
CA GLY A 157 -2.94 14.36 -4.15
C GLY A 157 -2.83 15.61 -3.29
N ARG A 158 -3.88 15.95 -2.54
CA ARG A 158 -3.85 17.05 -1.58
C ARG A 158 -2.82 16.79 -0.49
N PHE A 159 -2.81 15.59 0.08
CA PHE A 159 -1.84 15.19 1.10
C PHE A 159 -0.40 15.29 0.61
N ASN A 160 -0.07 14.70 -0.54
CA ASN A 160 1.27 14.80 -1.10
C ASN A 160 1.61 16.25 -1.50
N GLY A 161 0.66 16.97 -2.09
CA GLY A 161 0.81 18.34 -2.55
C GLY A 161 1.20 19.32 -1.44
N GLU A 162 0.70 19.12 -0.22
CA GLU A 162 1.11 19.94 0.93
C GLU A 162 2.62 19.89 1.18
N TYR A 163 3.25 18.72 1.08
CA TYR A 163 4.70 18.54 1.28
C TYR A 163 5.53 18.91 0.06
N LEU A 164 4.94 18.89 -1.14
CA LEU A 164 5.59 19.36 -2.35
C LEU A 164 5.64 20.89 -2.44
N ALA A 165 4.58 21.57 -1.96
CA ALA A 165 4.45 23.02 -2.07
C ALA A 165 4.88 23.79 -0.81
N ARG A 166 4.45 23.37 0.38
CA ARG A 166 4.39 24.25 1.57
C ARG A 166 5.05 23.68 2.82
N LYS A 167 4.84 22.40 3.11
CA LYS A 167 5.32 21.73 4.33
C LYS A 167 6.73 21.15 4.10
N PRO A 168 7.66 21.29 5.05
CA PRO A 168 8.93 20.56 4.97
C PRO A 168 8.69 19.06 5.12
N LEU A 169 9.55 18.25 4.50
CA LEU A 169 9.54 16.80 4.73
C LEU A 169 9.99 16.50 6.16
N PRO A 170 9.26 15.64 6.90
CA PRO A 170 9.65 15.25 8.25
C PRO A 170 10.94 14.42 8.27
N THR A 171 11.69 14.52 9.36
CA THR A 171 13.02 13.88 9.51
C THR A 171 13.01 12.68 10.45
N TYR A 172 11.83 12.14 10.79
CA TYR A 172 11.74 10.99 11.68
C TYR A 172 12.55 9.79 11.13
N PRO A 173 13.33 9.11 11.98
CA PRO A 173 14.19 8.01 11.54
C PRO A 173 13.43 6.73 11.20
N TRP A 174 12.14 6.65 11.57
CA TRP A 174 11.27 5.50 11.29
C TRP A 174 10.48 5.61 9.99
N LEU A 175 10.52 6.76 9.32
CA LEU A 175 9.90 6.91 8.00
C LEU A 175 10.59 5.99 7.01
N SER A 176 9.80 5.26 6.23
CA SER A 176 10.37 4.45 5.16
C SER A 176 11.05 5.37 4.14
N ARG A 177 12.23 4.95 3.68
CA ARG A 177 12.99 5.60 2.61
C ARG A 177 13.36 4.57 1.56
N ASP A 178 13.39 4.98 0.30
CA ASP A 178 13.70 4.11 -0.84
C ASP A 178 12.82 2.85 -0.94
N ALA A 179 11.61 2.86 -0.35
CA ALA A 179 10.76 1.68 -0.22
C ALA A 179 10.48 1.03 -1.59
N VAL A 180 10.20 1.86 -2.60
CA VAL A 180 9.90 1.41 -3.98
C VAL A 180 11.10 0.71 -4.62
N ALA A 181 12.29 1.31 -4.52
CA ALA A 181 13.51 0.74 -5.09
C ALA A 181 13.95 -0.54 -4.36
N THR A 182 13.84 -0.54 -3.03
CA THR A 182 14.16 -1.69 -2.17
C THR A 182 13.20 -2.85 -2.42
N TRP A 183 11.90 -2.58 -2.51
CA TRP A 183 10.88 -3.55 -2.89
C TRP A 183 11.22 -4.18 -4.25
N SER A 184 11.43 -3.33 -5.27
CA SER A 184 11.83 -3.75 -6.61
C SER A 184 13.06 -4.67 -6.58
N ALA A 185 14.11 -4.31 -5.84
CA ALA A 185 15.33 -5.11 -5.73
C ALA A 185 15.08 -6.51 -5.16
N SER A 186 14.23 -6.63 -4.14
CA SER A 186 13.93 -7.90 -3.47
C SER A 186 13.20 -8.89 -4.35
N TRP A 187 12.21 -8.42 -5.09
CA TRP A 187 11.35 -9.28 -5.91
C TRP A 187 11.95 -9.63 -7.27
N ILE A 188 12.95 -8.88 -7.74
CA ILE A 188 13.58 -9.08 -9.05
C ILE A 188 14.78 -10.02 -9.00
N ARG A 189 15.27 -10.41 -7.81
CA ARG A 189 16.47 -11.26 -7.65
C ARG A 189 16.49 -12.53 -8.51
N ARG A 190 15.33 -13.15 -8.73
CA ARG A 190 15.18 -14.40 -9.51
C ARG A 190 14.73 -14.17 -10.96
N VAL A 191 14.47 -12.93 -11.34
CA VAL A 191 14.00 -12.58 -12.69
C VAL A 191 15.03 -12.93 -13.77
N PRO A 192 16.35 -12.70 -13.61
CA PRO A 192 17.31 -13.11 -14.63
C PRO A 192 17.22 -14.61 -14.95
N GLN A 193 17.19 -15.47 -13.92
CA GLN A 193 17.08 -16.92 -14.10
C GLN A 193 15.74 -17.31 -14.70
N LEU A 194 14.65 -16.69 -14.22
CA LEU A 194 13.30 -16.91 -14.76
C LEU A 194 13.20 -16.52 -16.25
N LEU A 195 13.89 -15.47 -16.68
CA LEU A 195 13.92 -15.04 -18.07
C LEU A 195 14.75 -15.99 -18.96
N GLU A 196 15.58 -16.87 -18.39
CA GLU A 196 16.32 -17.89 -19.14
C GLU A 196 15.73 -19.30 -19.01
N ASP A 197 14.73 -19.50 -18.16
CA ASP A 197 14.07 -20.80 -17.95
C ASP A 197 13.09 -21.17 -19.08
N GLU A 198 13.56 -21.98 -20.03
CA GLU A 198 12.75 -22.43 -21.17
C GLU A 198 11.53 -23.26 -20.77
N ALA A 199 11.60 -24.02 -19.67
CA ALA A 199 10.46 -24.83 -19.22
C ALA A 199 9.29 -23.93 -18.75
N VAL A 200 9.59 -22.79 -18.12
CA VAL A 200 8.57 -21.80 -17.76
C VAL A 200 7.98 -21.14 -18.99
N TRP A 201 8.81 -20.67 -19.93
CA TRP A 201 8.33 -19.90 -21.09
C TRP A 201 7.66 -20.75 -22.17
N SER A 202 7.98 -22.05 -22.24
CA SER A 202 7.30 -23.01 -23.12
C SER A 202 6.02 -23.59 -22.51
N HIS A 203 5.81 -23.41 -21.20
CA HIS A 203 4.61 -23.90 -20.51
C HIS A 203 3.33 -23.31 -21.14
N PRO A 204 2.30 -24.11 -21.46
CA PRO A 204 1.09 -23.65 -22.16
C PRO A 204 0.45 -22.41 -21.53
N MET A 205 0.28 -22.42 -20.20
CA MET A 205 -0.31 -21.31 -19.44
C MET A 205 0.43 -19.97 -19.62
N VAL A 206 1.76 -19.98 -19.77
CA VAL A 206 2.56 -18.76 -19.99
C VAL A 206 2.50 -18.37 -21.46
N ARG A 207 2.74 -19.33 -22.37
CA ARG A 207 2.74 -19.08 -23.81
C ARG A 207 1.41 -18.52 -24.33
N GLU A 208 0.29 -18.97 -23.77
CA GLU A 208 -1.05 -18.53 -24.15
C GLU A 208 -1.41 -17.16 -23.54
N SER A 209 -0.83 -16.83 -22.37
CA SER A 209 -1.13 -15.58 -21.67
C SER A 209 -0.32 -14.38 -22.18
N PHE A 210 0.92 -14.61 -22.63
CA PHE A 210 1.86 -13.54 -22.99
C PHE A 210 2.13 -13.51 -24.51
N PRO A 211 2.13 -12.32 -25.14
CA PRO A 211 2.65 -12.17 -26.51
C PRO A 211 4.07 -12.72 -26.65
N ALA A 212 4.41 -13.29 -27.81
CA ALA A 212 5.73 -13.91 -28.05
C ALA A 212 6.92 -12.95 -27.77
N ALA A 213 6.75 -11.65 -28.04
CA ALA A 213 7.78 -10.64 -27.80
C ALA A 213 7.96 -10.25 -26.32
N SER A 214 7.09 -10.72 -25.40
CA SER A 214 7.08 -10.24 -24.01
C SER A 214 8.36 -10.56 -23.26
N ARG A 215 8.90 -11.77 -23.44
CA ARG A 215 10.14 -12.20 -22.80
C ARG A 215 11.30 -11.27 -23.13
N GLU A 216 11.42 -10.86 -24.40
CA GLU A 216 12.46 -9.96 -24.84
C GLU A 216 12.26 -8.54 -24.32
N THR A 217 11.02 -8.06 -24.25
CA THR A 217 10.72 -6.78 -23.59
C THR A 217 11.09 -6.80 -22.10
N PHE A 218 10.84 -7.90 -21.39
CA PHE A 218 11.29 -8.04 -20.00
C PHE A 218 12.82 -8.05 -19.87
N ARG A 219 13.55 -8.68 -20.80
CA ARG A 219 15.02 -8.61 -20.83
C ARG A 219 15.52 -7.17 -21.01
N ARG A 220 14.93 -6.41 -21.93
CA ARG A 220 15.26 -4.97 -22.11
C ARG A 220 14.93 -4.14 -20.88
N LEU A 221 13.81 -4.41 -20.21
CA LEU A 221 13.45 -3.74 -18.95
C LEU A 221 14.44 -4.05 -17.83
N LEU A 222 14.86 -5.32 -17.72
CA LEU A 222 15.86 -5.75 -16.75
C LEU A 222 17.20 -5.06 -17.01
N SER A 223 17.66 -5.01 -18.28
CA SER A 223 18.94 -4.37 -18.63
C SER A 223 18.91 -2.84 -18.50
N SER A 224 17.75 -2.20 -18.60
CA SER A 224 17.56 -0.76 -18.41
C SER A 224 17.12 -0.36 -17.00
N ARG A 225 17.01 -1.31 -16.06
CA ARG A 225 16.45 -1.09 -14.71
C ARG A 225 17.09 0.07 -13.96
N GLU A 226 18.41 0.17 -13.96
CA GLU A 226 19.13 1.24 -13.26
C GLU A 226 18.77 2.62 -13.80
N ARG A 227 18.50 2.71 -15.11
CA ARG A 227 18.06 3.95 -15.75
C ARG A 227 16.67 4.38 -15.28
N TRP A 228 15.76 3.43 -15.09
CA TRP A 228 14.43 3.69 -14.54
C TRP A 228 14.48 4.12 -13.08
N ILE A 229 15.32 3.47 -12.26
CA ILE A 229 15.54 3.86 -10.87
C ILE A 229 16.13 5.27 -10.81
N ALA A 230 17.18 5.56 -11.58
CA ALA A 230 17.75 6.91 -11.65
C ALA A 230 16.77 7.97 -12.17
N ALA A 231 15.81 7.60 -13.03
CA ALA A 231 14.73 8.49 -13.43
C ALA A 231 13.77 8.77 -12.27
N MET A 232 13.40 7.74 -11.49
CA MET A 232 12.56 7.86 -10.31
C MET A 232 13.22 8.72 -9.22
N ASP A 233 14.52 8.52 -8.97
CA ASP A 233 15.27 9.24 -7.92
C ASP A 233 15.40 10.75 -8.21
N ARG A 234 15.25 11.16 -9.48
CA ARG A 234 15.24 12.58 -9.87
C ARG A 234 13.89 13.26 -9.68
N LEU A 235 12.84 12.52 -9.38
CA LEU A 235 11.52 13.09 -9.11
C LEU A 235 11.52 13.80 -7.75
N PRO A 236 10.75 14.89 -7.59
CA PRO A 236 10.54 15.52 -6.29
C PRO A 236 10.10 14.49 -5.25
N GLN A 237 10.52 14.64 -4.00
CA GLN A 237 10.12 13.73 -2.92
C GLN A 237 8.92 14.31 -2.15
N THR A 238 8.00 13.45 -1.73
CA THR A 238 6.82 13.79 -0.94
C THR A 238 6.63 12.79 0.20
N LEU A 239 5.88 13.17 1.24
CA LEU A 239 5.38 12.25 2.25
C LEU A 239 4.20 11.46 1.70
N SER A 240 4.17 10.16 1.95
CA SER A 240 3.30 9.18 1.28
C SER A 240 2.90 8.02 2.19
N HIS A 241 1.70 7.47 1.98
CA HIS A 241 1.21 6.22 2.57
C HIS A 241 1.96 5.00 2.01
N LEU A 242 2.29 5.01 0.71
CA LEU A 242 3.07 3.97 -0.01
C LEU A 242 2.41 2.58 -0.15
N ASP A 243 1.28 2.40 0.53
CA ASP A 243 0.39 1.25 0.37
C ASP A 243 -1.10 1.63 0.23
N ALA A 244 -1.38 2.80 -0.34
CA ALA A 244 -2.75 3.24 -0.58
C ALA A 244 -3.31 2.55 -1.84
N PHE A 245 -4.15 1.54 -1.65
CA PHE A 245 -4.90 0.87 -2.71
C PHE A 245 -6.26 0.42 -2.17
N ARG A 246 -7.17 -0.08 -3.03
CA ARG A 246 -8.57 -0.33 -2.65
C ARG A 246 -8.77 -1.09 -1.32
N ALA A 247 -7.96 -2.10 -1.00
CA ALA A 247 -8.13 -2.86 0.25
C ALA A 247 -7.72 -2.08 1.51
N ASN A 248 -6.88 -1.05 1.36
CA ASN A 248 -6.39 -0.20 2.43
C ASN A 248 -7.06 1.19 2.44
N LEU A 249 -8.06 1.42 1.58
CA LEU A 249 -8.81 2.65 1.51
C LEU A 249 -10.29 2.35 1.67
N LEU A 250 -10.91 2.99 2.66
CA LEU A 250 -12.32 2.83 3.00
C LEU A 250 -13.07 4.13 2.71
N SER A 251 -14.32 4.00 2.26
CA SER A 251 -15.24 5.13 2.12
C SER A 251 -16.03 5.34 3.41
N ARG A 252 -16.08 6.59 3.89
CA ARG A 252 -16.89 6.99 5.05
C ARG A 252 -17.64 8.27 4.73
N HIS A 253 -18.95 8.28 4.92
CA HIS A 253 -19.75 9.51 4.84
C HIS A 253 -19.89 10.14 6.22
N ARG A 254 -19.42 11.38 6.39
CA ARG A 254 -19.47 12.12 7.65
C ARG A 254 -19.81 13.58 7.41
N ALA A 255 -20.78 14.10 8.16
CA ALA A 255 -21.20 15.51 8.10
C ALA A 255 -21.51 16.02 6.67
N GLY A 256 -22.12 15.17 5.83
CA GLY A 256 -22.45 15.51 4.44
C GLY A 256 -21.28 15.45 3.45
N THR A 257 -20.12 14.96 3.88
CA THR A 257 -18.93 14.81 3.03
C THR A 257 -18.44 13.37 2.98
N THR A 258 -17.89 12.97 1.84
CA THR A 258 -17.27 11.64 1.66
C THR A 258 -15.78 11.73 1.98
N GLU A 259 -15.35 10.98 2.98
CA GLU A 259 -13.96 10.84 3.37
C GLU A 259 -13.36 9.57 2.76
N THR A 260 -12.05 9.61 2.53
CA THR A 260 -11.20 8.45 2.30
C THR A 260 -10.44 8.15 3.57
N VAL A 261 -10.77 7.03 4.21
CA VAL A 261 -10.07 6.58 5.41
C VAL A 261 -9.00 5.58 4.99
N ALA A 262 -7.74 5.94 5.15
CA ALA A 262 -6.61 5.08 4.83
C ALA A 262 -6.18 4.29 6.07
N VAL A 263 -5.97 2.99 5.88
CA VAL A 263 -5.58 2.03 6.92
C VAL A 263 -4.28 1.33 6.51
N ASP A 264 -3.63 0.68 7.47
CA ASP A 264 -2.35 0.00 7.27
C ASP A 264 -1.22 0.92 6.82
N TRP A 265 -0.74 1.74 7.75
CA TRP A 265 0.31 2.73 7.50
C TRP A 265 1.73 2.14 7.63
N SER A 266 1.88 0.82 7.52
CA SER A 266 3.14 0.09 7.79
C SER A 266 4.30 0.47 6.86
N PHE A 267 4.02 1.09 5.72
CA PHE A 267 5.02 1.55 4.75
C PHE A 267 5.18 3.07 4.70
N PHE A 268 4.50 3.82 5.59
CA PHE A 268 4.48 5.28 5.55
C PHE A 268 5.88 5.90 5.49
N GLY A 269 6.08 6.84 4.58
CA GLY A 269 7.43 7.31 4.32
C GLY A 269 7.55 8.38 3.27
N ILE A 270 8.79 8.65 2.89
CA ILE A 270 9.14 9.62 1.87
C ILE A 270 9.43 8.86 0.58
N ALA A 271 8.80 9.27 -0.50
CA ALA A 271 9.03 8.68 -1.82
C ALA A 271 8.95 9.69 -2.95
N ALA A 272 9.39 9.23 -4.11
CA ALA A 272 9.27 9.95 -5.37
C ALA A 272 7.81 10.33 -5.66
N PHE A 273 7.63 11.54 -6.16
CA PHE A 273 6.38 12.03 -6.74
C PHE A 273 5.85 11.01 -7.75
N GLY A 274 4.55 10.73 -7.68
CA GLY A 274 3.93 9.68 -8.48
C GLY A 274 3.90 8.29 -7.84
N ALA A 275 4.68 8.02 -6.77
CA ALA A 275 4.70 6.71 -6.11
C ALA A 275 3.34 6.32 -5.50
N GLU A 276 2.67 7.28 -4.85
CA GLU A 276 1.35 7.09 -4.22
C GLU A 276 0.29 6.72 -5.26
N ILE A 277 0.17 7.52 -6.31
CA ILE A 277 -0.85 7.34 -7.34
C ILE A 277 -0.57 6.10 -8.21
N ALA A 278 0.70 5.77 -8.43
CA ALA A 278 1.09 4.51 -9.03
C ALA A 278 0.66 3.31 -8.18
N GLN A 279 0.84 3.38 -6.85
CA GLN A 279 0.39 2.33 -5.95
C GLN A 279 -1.14 2.18 -5.98
N LEU A 280 -1.89 3.29 -5.93
CA LEU A 280 -3.35 3.28 -5.98
C LEU A 280 -3.87 2.51 -7.19
N VAL A 281 -3.37 2.82 -8.38
CA VAL A 281 -3.85 2.18 -9.61
C VAL A 281 -3.35 0.73 -9.71
N MET A 282 -2.03 0.53 -9.56
CA MET A 282 -1.41 -0.75 -9.89
C MET A 282 -1.77 -1.85 -8.90
N ALA A 283 -1.78 -1.57 -7.59
CA ALA A 283 -2.16 -2.57 -6.60
C ALA A 283 -3.68 -2.86 -6.64
N THR A 284 -4.51 -1.85 -6.86
CA THR A 284 -5.97 -2.07 -7.03
C THR A 284 -6.27 -3.02 -8.20
N LEU A 285 -5.62 -2.83 -9.34
CA LEU A 285 -5.89 -3.66 -10.53
C LEU A 285 -5.20 -5.02 -10.49
N PHE A 286 -3.96 -5.10 -10.01
CA PHE A 286 -3.10 -6.26 -10.24
C PHE A 286 -2.66 -7.00 -8.97
N TYR A 287 -2.96 -6.46 -7.80
CA TYR A 287 -2.84 -7.17 -6.53
C TYR A 287 -4.21 -7.56 -5.98
N HIS A 288 -5.15 -6.61 -5.91
CA HIS A 288 -6.52 -6.87 -5.48
C HIS A 288 -7.36 -7.52 -6.60
N GLY A 289 -7.17 -7.08 -7.85
CA GLY A 289 -7.83 -7.65 -9.01
C GLY A 289 -9.22 -7.05 -9.27
N GLU A 290 -9.38 -5.74 -9.01
CA GLU A 290 -10.62 -5.03 -9.37
C GLU A 290 -10.89 -5.16 -10.88
N PRO A 291 -12.13 -5.45 -11.30
CA PRO A 291 -12.50 -5.64 -12.69
C PRO A 291 -12.76 -4.29 -13.39
N LEU A 292 -11.83 -3.34 -13.24
CA LEU A 292 -11.85 -2.03 -13.90
C LEU A 292 -10.87 -2.00 -15.06
N GLU A 293 -11.14 -1.20 -16.08
CA GLU A 293 -10.20 -1.04 -17.19
C GLU A 293 -8.98 -0.21 -16.75
N PRO A 294 -7.75 -0.71 -16.96
CA PRO A 294 -6.56 -0.06 -16.41
C PRO A 294 -6.35 1.39 -16.89
N THR A 295 -6.65 1.66 -18.16
CA THR A 295 -6.51 3.00 -18.75
C THR A 295 -7.53 3.97 -18.19
N GLU A 296 -8.77 3.53 -17.96
CA GLU A 296 -9.84 4.37 -17.40
C GLU A 296 -9.58 4.68 -15.93
N LEU A 297 -9.19 3.68 -15.14
CA LEU A 297 -8.83 3.89 -13.73
C LEU A 297 -7.63 4.82 -13.60
N ALA A 298 -6.59 4.62 -14.42
CA ALA A 298 -5.41 5.48 -14.41
C ALA A 298 -5.78 6.93 -14.75
N ALA A 299 -6.53 7.17 -15.82
CA ALA A 299 -6.96 8.50 -16.21
C ALA A 299 -7.75 9.20 -15.10
N ALA A 300 -8.82 8.55 -14.61
CA ALA A 300 -9.66 9.11 -13.54
C ALA A 300 -8.87 9.40 -12.26
N SER A 301 -7.94 8.50 -11.90
CA SER A 301 -7.10 8.67 -10.71
C SER A 301 -6.06 9.78 -10.90
N LEU A 302 -5.42 9.90 -12.06
CA LEU A 302 -4.45 10.97 -12.34
C LEU A 302 -5.13 12.34 -12.36
N ASP A 303 -6.32 12.46 -12.96
CA ASP A 303 -7.11 13.70 -12.97
C ASP A 303 -7.51 14.12 -11.55
N GLY A 304 -8.00 13.17 -10.75
CA GLY A 304 -8.30 13.39 -9.34
C GLY A 304 -7.06 13.83 -8.56
N TYR A 305 -5.94 13.12 -8.73
CA TYR A 305 -4.67 13.44 -8.07
C TYR A 305 -4.15 14.83 -8.45
N ALA A 306 -4.20 15.21 -9.72
CA ALA A 306 -3.84 16.54 -10.21
C ALA A 306 -4.71 17.64 -9.57
N ALA A 307 -6.02 17.43 -9.48
CA ALA A 307 -6.92 18.35 -8.79
C ALA A 307 -6.57 18.48 -7.29
N GLY A 308 -6.17 17.37 -6.65
CA GLY A 308 -5.73 17.36 -5.26
C GLY A 308 -4.44 18.15 -5.04
N LEU A 309 -3.45 17.96 -5.92
CA LEU A 309 -2.21 18.73 -5.90
C LEU A 309 -2.50 20.24 -6.04
N ALA A 310 -3.38 20.60 -6.97
CA ALA A 310 -3.81 21.99 -7.18
C ALA A 310 -4.51 22.59 -5.96
N ASP A 311 -5.39 21.83 -5.28
CA ASP A 311 -6.00 22.26 -4.01
C ASP A 311 -4.93 22.58 -2.93
N ALA A 312 -3.78 21.91 -3.00
CA ALA A 312 -2.67 22.15 -2.10
C ALA A 312 -1.70 23.27 -2.57
N GLY A 313 -1.95 23.88 -3.73
CA GLY A 313 -1.11 24.91 -4.34
C GLY A 313 0.09 24.36 -5.13
N TYR A 314 0.11 23.05 -5.44
CA TYR A 314 1.12 22.43 -6.29
C TYR A 314 0.54 22.17 -7.68
N HIS A 315 0.98 22.95 -8.67
CA HIS A 315 0.56 22.75 -10.05
C HIS A 315 1.63 21.97 -10.82
N VAL A 316 1.19 20.92 -11.52
CA VAL A 316 2.05 20.07 -12.35
C VAL A 316 1.41 19.93 -13.72
N ASP A 317 2.23 19.95 -14.77
CA ASP A 317 1.79 19.62 -16.12
C ASP A 317 1.31 18.15 -16.18
N GLN A 318 0.21 17.89 -16.88
CA GLN A 318 -0.39 16.55 -16.95
C GLN A 318 0.59 15.52 -17.51
N ALA A 319 1.33 15.86 -18.57
CA ALA A 319 2.29 14.94 -19.16
C ALA A 319 3.46 14.64 -18.21
N ALA A 320 3.81 15.60 -17.34
CA ALA A 320 4.79 15.37 -16.28
C ALA A 320 4.26 14.40 -15.21
N LEU A 321 3.03 14.58 -14.74
CA LEU A 321 2.37 13.66 -13.81
C LEU A 321 2.28 12.23 -14.39
N GLU A 322 1.85 12.09 -15.64
CA GLU A 322 1.78 10.80 -16.35
C GLU A 322 3.15 10.11 -16.44
N ARG A 323 4.23 10.87 -16.72
CA ARG A 323 5.60 10.34 -16.72
C ARG A 323 6.03 9.88 -15.32
N ALA A 324 5.75 10.66 -14.27
CA ALA A 324 6.07 10.29 -12.89
C ALA A 324 5.31 9.02 -12.48
N TYR A 325 4.03 8.91 -12.83
CA TYR A 325 3.23 7.70 -12.67
C TYR A 325 3.87 6.50 -13.38
N ALA A 326 4.19 6.63 -14.66
CA ALA A 326 4.73 5.55 -15.48
C ALA A 326 6.09 5.05 -14.94
N VAL A 327 7.00 5.96 -14.57
CA VAL A 327 8.30 5.61 -13.99
C VAL A 327 8.12 4.78 -12.70
N ASN A 328 7.27 5.24 -11.77
CA ASN A 328 7.00 4.50 -10.53
C ASN A 328 6.32 3.15 -10.80
N ALA A 329 5.36 3.11 -11.72
CA ALA A 329 4.68 1.88 -12.12
C ALA A 329 5.65 0.86 -12.71
N ILE A 330 6.54 1.28 -13.61
CA ILE A 330 7.55 0.43 -14.24
C ILE A 330 8.53 -0.12 -13.19
N VAL A 331 9.14 0.75 -12.37
CA VAL A 331 10.15 0.36 -11.38
C VAL A 331 9.59 -0.65 -10.37
N ARG A 332 8.36 -0.43 -9.88
CA ARG A 332 7.75 -1.26 -8.84
C ARG A 332 7.11 -2.54 -9.38
N TRP A 333 6.51 -2.51 -10.58
CA TRP A 333 5.58 -3.56 -11.03
C TRP A 333 5.98 -4.34 -12.27
N ALA A 334 6.75 -3.76 -13.19
CA ALA A 334 6.95 -4.36 -14.53
C ALA A 334 7.60 -5.75 -14.46
N LEU A 335 8.55 -5.93 -13.54
CA LEU A 335 9.33 -7.17 -13.40
C LEU A 335 8.85 -8.06 -12.24
N LEU A 336 7.67 -7.82 -11.67
CA LEU A 336 7.06 -8.72 -10.68
C LEU A 336 6.52 -9.99 -11.37
N LEU A 337 7.43 -10.84 -11.84
CA LEU A 337 7.15 -12.06 -12.62
C LEU A 337 7.28 -13.34 -11.79
N HIS A 338 7.60 -13.23 -10.51
CA HIS A 338 7.92 -14.36 -9.64
C HIS A 338 6.88 -15.50 -9.63
N PRO A 339 5.55 -15.28 -9.80
CA PRO A 339 4.60 -16.39 -9.85
C PRO A 339 4.75 -17.27 -11.09
N LEU A 340 5.32 -16.76 -12.20
CA LEU A 340 5.59 -17.57 -13.39
C LEU A 340 6.53 -18.74 -13.07
N ALA A 341 7.45 -18.57 -12.12
CA ALA A 341 8.37 -19.63 -11.72
C ALA A 341 7.66 -20.86 -11.12
N ALA A 342 6.40 -20.72 -10.70
CA ALA A 342 5.63 -21.80 -10.11
C ALA A 342 4.91 -22.69 -11.15
N VAL A 343 4.78 -22.26 -12.42
CA VAL A 343 4.01 -22.99 -13.44
C VAL A 343 4.54 -24.42 -13.70
N THR A 344 5.81 -24.66 -13.41
CA THR A 344 6.46 -25.97 -13.54
C THR A 344 6.46 -26.77 -12.23
N ARG A 345 5.81 -26.27 -11.17
CA ARG A 345 5.79 -26.86 -9.82
C ARG A 345 4.35 -26.91 -9.27
N PRO A 346 3.62 -28.02 -9.51
CA PRO A 346 2.20 -28.14 -9.11
C PRO A 346 1.90 -27.79 -7.65
N GLU A 347 2.76 -28.21 -6.71
CA GLU A 347 2.61 -27.88 -5.29
C GLU A 347 2.72 -26.37 -5.01
N GLU A 348 3.59 -25.66 -5.73
CA GLU A 348 3.74 -24.22 -5.60
C GLU A 348 2.56 -23.48 -6.22
N MET A 349 2.01 -23.98 -7.34
CA MET A 349 0.77 -23.46 -7.94
C MET A 349 -0.39 -23.55 -6.96
N ALA A 350 -0.61 -24.73 -6.36
CA ALA A 350 -1.66 -24.96 -5.39
C ALA A 350 -1.52 -24.06 -4.15
N ARG A 351 -0.29 -23.94 -3.63
CA ARG A 351 0.00 -23.06 -2.47
C ARG A 351 -0.30 -21.60 -2.78
N ARG A 352 0.09 -21.11 -3.95
CA ARG A 352 -0.18 -19.74 -4.38
C ARG A 352 -1.67 -19.49 -4.57
N ALA A 353 -2.36 -20.41 -5.23
CA ALA A 353 -3.80 -20.33 -5.43
C ALA A 353 -4.56 -20.24 -4.10
N ALA A 354 -4.20 -21.09 -3.13
CA ALA A 354 -4.77 -21.04 -1.78
C ALA A 354 -4.45 -19.72 -1.07
N SER A 355 -3.21 -19.25 -1.11
CA SER A 355 -2.80 -18.01 -0.44
C SER A 355 -3.50 -16.77 -0.99
N GLN A 356 -3.71 -16.69 -2.31
CA GLN A 356 -4.38 -15.56 -2.95
C GLN A 356 -5.90 -15.75 -3.05
N ARG A 357 -6.42 -16.89 -2.58
CA ARG A 357 -7.83 -17.30 -2.68
C ARG A 357 -8.36 -17.16 -4.11
N ARG A 358 -7.54 -17.56 -5.08
CA ARG A 358 -7.76 -17.34 -6.52
C ARG A 358 -7.15 -18.48 -7.32
N PRO A 359 -7.80 -18.99 -8.39
CA PRO A 359 -7.18 -19.97 -9.29
C PRO A 359 -5.82 -19.49 -9.80
N PHE A 360 -4.86 -20.41 -9.93
CA PHE A 360 -3.50 -20.03 -10.31
C PHE A 360 -3.44 -19.45 -11.73
N GLU A 361 -4.30 -19.94 -12.62
CA GLU A 361 -4.50 -19.45 -13.99
C GLU A 361 -4.87 -17.96 -14.00
N GLU A 362 -5.75 -17.53 -13.09
CA GLU A 362 -6.12 -16.12 -12.97
C GLU A 362 -4.96 -15.26 -12.44
N ILE A 363 -4.08 -15.81 -11.59
CA ILE A 363 -2.87 -15.11 -11.16
C ILE A 363 -1.97 -14.83 -12.37
N ILE A 364 -1.78 -15.82 -13.25
CA ILE A 364 -0.99 -15.65 -14.48
C ILE A 364 -1.69 -14.67 -15.43
N ALA A 365 -3.01 -14.76 -15.58
CA ALA A 365 -3.78 -13.84 -16.40
C ALA A 365 -3.70 -12.39 -15.90
N LEU A 366 -3.70 -12.14 -14.59
CA LEU A 366 -3.50 -10.82 -14.00
C LEU A 366 -2.10 -10.26 -14.31
N ILE A 367 -1.05 -11.08 -14.22
CA ILE A 367 0.32 -10.67 -14.58
C ILE A 367 0.40 -10.33 -16.07
N ALA A 368 -0.25 -11.12 -16.93
CA ALA A 368 -0.31 -10.83 -18.36
C ALA A 368 -1.09 -9.54 -18.65
N ARG A 369 -2.23 -9.32 -18.01
CA ARG A 369 -3.02 -8.08 -18.13
C ARG A 369 -2.19 -6.85 -17.69
N ARG A 370 -1.49 -6.95 -16.56
CA ARG A 370 -0.54 -5.93 -16.08
C ARG A 370 0.53 -5.63 -17.12
N THR A 371 1.07 -6.67 -17.74
CA THR A 371 2.12 -6.55 -18.76
C THR A 371 1.63 -5.80 -19.98
N ARG A 372 0.43 -6.11 -20.47
CA ARG A 372 -0.20 -5.41 -21.61
C ARG A 372 -0.46 -3.92 -21.29
N TYR A 373 -0.77 -3.60 -20.05
CA TYR A 373 -0.94 -2.22 -19.61
C TYR A 373 0.39 -1.46 -19.50
N LEU A 374 1.43 -2.09 -18.93
CA LEU A 374 2.72 -1.42 -18.68
C LEU A 374 3.57 -1.25 -19.94
N PHE A 375 3.52 -2.18 -20.90
CA PHE A 375 4.40 -2.12 -22.08
C PHE A 375 4.24 -0.84 -22.92
N PRO A 376 3.02 -0.36 -23.21
CA PRO A 376 2.84 0.94 -23.85
C PRO A 376 3.47 2.10 -23.06
N LEU A 377 3.39 2.09 -21.73
CA LEU A 377 4.00 3.11 -20.87
C LEU A 377 5.52 3.11 -20.97
N VAL A 378 6.13 1.92 -21.05
CA VAL A 378 7.58 1.76 -21.27
C VAL A 378 7.98 2.44 -22.57
N THR A 379 7.32 2.10 -23.68
CA THR A 379 7.63 2.69 -25.00
C THR A 379 7.44 4.21 -25.00
N ALA A 380 6.38 4.71 -24.38
CA ALA A 380 6.10 6.15 -24.30
C ALA A 380 7.14 6.92 -23.48
N CYS A 381 7.75 6.28 -22.47
CA CYS A 381 8.72 6.90 -21.57
C CYS A 381 10.19 6.59 -21.93
N GLU A 382 10.46 5.67 -22.86
CA GLU A 382 11.82 5.27 -23.27
C GLU A 382 12.70 6.41 -23.82
N PRO A 383 12.18 7.47 -24.48
CA PRO A 383 12.94 8.70 -24.61
C PRO A 383 12.95 9.42 -23.25
N LEU A 384 13.84 8.99 -22.35
CA LEU A 384 14.05 9.59 -21.03
C LEU A 384 14.75 10.97 -21.14
N SER A 385 14.18 11.89 -21.91
CA SER A 385 14.48 13.32 -21.82
C SER A 385 13.82 13.84 -20.54
N VAL A 386 14.53 13.72 -19.42
CA VAL A 386 14.15 14.37 -18.17
C VAL A 386 14.39 15.87 -18.37
N GLY A 387 13.41 16.57 -18.94
CA GLY A 387 13.35 18.02 -18.84
C GLY A 387 13.43 18.41 -17.37
N ARG A 388 14.10 19.53 -17.05
CA ARG A 388 14.18 20.02 -15.67
C ARG A 388 12.76 20.12 -15.11
N TRP A 389 12.52 19.44 -13.99
CA TRP A 389 11.34 19.67 -13.16
C TRP A 389 11.50 21.06 -12.52
N THR A 390 11.09 22.11 -13.23
CA THR A 390 11.11 23.47 -12.67
C THR A 390 9.95 23.60 -11.69
N LYS A 391 10.26 23.82 -10.40
CA LYS A 391 9.29 24.34 -9.45
C LYS A 391 8.75 25.67 -10.00
N SER A 392 7.55 25.70 -10.55
CA SER A 392 6.86 26.97 -10.78
C SER A 392 6.30 27.44 -9.44
N ALA A 393 7.14 28.10 -8.64
CA ALA A 393 6.65 28.92 -7.54
C ALA A 393 5.94 30.12 -8.16
N HIS A 394 4.61 30.05 -8.29
CA HIS A 394 3.83 31.26 -8.49
C HIS A 394 3.76 31.98 -7.13
N SER A 395 4.61 32.99 -6.96
CA SER A 395 4.40 34.01 -5.95
C SER A 395 3.12 34.78 -6.30
N PRO A 396 2.14 34.92 -5.40
CA PRO A 396 1.07 35.88 -5.60
C PRO A 396 1.69 37.29 -5.48
N GLY A 397 1.53 38.09 -6.53
CA GLY A 397 1.70 39.54 -6.47
C GLY A 397 0.50 40.23 -5.84
#